data_AF-A0A7V9HSI9-F1
#
_entry.id   AF-A0A7V9HSI9-F1
#
_cell.length_a   1.000
_cell.length_b   1.000
_cell.length_c   1.000
_cell.angle_alpha   90.00
_cell.angle_beta   90.00
_cell.angle_gamma   90.00
#
_symmetry.space_group_name_H-M   'P 1'
#
loop_
_entity.id
_entity.type
_entity.pdbx_description
1 polymer ?
#
loop_
_entity_poly.entity_id
_entity_poly.type
_entity_poly.pdbx_seq_one_letter_code
_entity_poly.pdbx_strand_id
1 'polypeptide(L)'
;HWAVMEKERPRHQVAEIGYVVGDVEGKTAVLVDDMIDTAGTLCAAADTVLEAGAKRVIACATHGVFSGPAYERLPYEESRIERIVVTDTVPLRPGAPDNITVLSTAQTLADSIRRIFTDDSVSEIFAGENQLF
;
A
#
# COMPACT_ATOMS: atom_id res chain seq x y z
N HIS A 1 15.94 9.93 3.19
CA HIS A 1 15.30 10.83 2.21
C HIS A 1 14.03 10.16 1.73
N TRP A 2 12.90 10.86 1.76
CA TRP A 2 11.61 10.39 1.27
C TRP A 2 11.29 11.09 -0.06
N ALA A 3 10.43 10.47 -0.87
CA ALA A 3 9.90 11.07 -2.08
C ALA A 3 8.37 11.06 -1.99
N VAL A 4 7.72 12.08 -2.53
CA VAL A 4 6.25 12.15 -2.62
C VAL A 4 5.88 12.14 -4.09
N MET A 5 4.84 11.36 -4.40
CA MET A 5 4.25 11.36 -5.72
C MET A 5 2.97 12.18 -5.67
N GLU A 6 2.87 13.15 -6.58
CA GLU A 6 1.62 13.87 -6.80
C GLU A 6 1.03 13.42 -8.13
N LYS A 7 -0.27 13.10 -8.10
CA LYS A 7 -1.04 12.69 -9.26
C LYS A 7 -1.94 13.84 -9.69
N GLU A 8 -1.63 14.47 -10.82
CA GLU A 8 -2.55 15.40 -11.47
C GLU A 8 -3.50 14.67 -12.42
N ARG A 9 -4.79 14.99 -12.36
CA ARG A 9 -5.81 14.47 -13.30
C ARG A 9 -6.31 15.61 -14.19
N PRO A 10 -5.72 15.84 -15.37
CA PRO A 10 -6.16 16.92 -16.23
C PRO A 10 -7.57 16.70 -16.80
N ARG A 11 -7.98 15.46 -17.10
CA ARG A 11 -9.35 15.07 -17.54
C ARG A 11 -9.63 13.58 -17.27
N HIS A 12 -10.91 13.20 -17.21
CA HIS A 12 -11.32 11.78 -17.30
C HIS A 12 -10.88 11.22 -18.67
N GLN A 13 -10.15 10.09 -18.67
CA GLN A 13 -9.68 9.32 -19.84
C GLN A 13 -8.39 9.80 -20.57
N VAL A 14 -7.61 10.74 -20.03
CA VAL A 14 -6.27 11.07 -20.57
C VAL A 14 -5.20 10.45 -19.69
N ALA A 15 -4.15 9.88 -20.32
CA ALA A 15 -3.01 9.27 -19.65
C ALA A 15 -2.47 10.17 -18.53
N GLU A 16 -2.30 9.57 -17.35
CA GLU A 16 -1.98 10.24 -16.10
C GLU A 16 -0.50 10.59 -16.08
N ILE A 17 -0.14 11.86 -15.85
CA ILE A 17 1.27 12.27 -15.69
C ILE A 17 1.55 12.31 -14.20
N GLY A 18 2.37 11.37 -13.70
CA GLY A 18 2.86 11.37 -12.33
C GLY A 18 4.21 12.09 -12.24
N TYR A 19 4.36 13.03 -11.31
CA TYR A 19 5.65 13.64 -10.99
C TYR A 19 6.14 13.11 -9.64
N VAL A 20 7.39 12.62 -9.61
CA VAL A 20 8.07 12.21 -8.37
C VAL A 20 8.84 13.40 -7.83
N VAL A 21 8.45 13.88 -6.65
CA VAL A 21 9.21 14.89 -5.90
C VAL A 21 10.19 14.16 -4.98
N GLY A 22 11.47 14.18 -5.35
CA GLY A 22 12.56 13.53 -4.61
C GLY A 22 13.37 12.58 -5.49
N ASP A 23 14.56 12.20 -5.01
CA ASP A 23 15.46 11.30 -5.74
C ASP A 23 15.19 9.83 -5.35
N VAL A 24 14.76 9.05 -6.33
CA VAL A 24 14.49 7.60 -6.22
C VAL A 24 15.52 6.74 -6.98
N GLU A 25 16.48 7.34 -7.68
CA GLU A 25 17.40 6.63 -8.56
C GLU A 25 18.24 5.59 -7.79
N GLY A 26 18.23 4.35 -8.28
CA GLY A 26 18.94 3.22 -7.68
C GLY A 26 18.38 2.73 -6.34
N LYS A 27 17.29 3.32 -5.83
CA LYS A 27 16.70 3.01 -4.51
C LYS A 27 15.52 2.03 -4.62
N THR A 28 15.17 1.40 -3.50
CA THR A 28 13.90 0.68 -3.39
C THR A 28 12.79 1.68 -3.07
N ALA A 29 11.79 1.78 -3.94
CA ALA A 29 10.60 2.57 -3.66
C ALA A 29 9.61 1.73 -2.84
N VAL A 30 9.11 2.31 -1.75
CA VAL A 30 8.03 1.72 -0.94
C VAL A 30 6.80 2.60 -1.12
N LEU A 31 5.80 2.09 -1.83
CA LEU A 31 4.51 2.74 -2.02
C LEU A 31 3.63 2.41 -0.82
N VAL A 32 3.12 3.43 -0.14
CA VAL A 32 2.27 3.29 1.05
C VAL A 32 0.94 3.95 0.76
N ASP A 33 -0.15 3.23 0.98
CA ASP A 33 -1.52 3.73 0.90
C ASP A 33 -2.35 3.18 2.07
N ASP A 34 -3.54 3.71 2.32
CA ASP A 34 -4.44 3.12 3.32
C ASP A 34 -5.13 1.86 2.76
N MET A 35 -5.47 1.87 1.47
CA MET A 35 -6.16 0.76 0.79
C MET A 35 -5.75 0.56 -0.67
N ILE A 36 -5.94 -0.66 -1.19
CA ILE A 36 -5.81 -0.98 -2.61
C ILE A 36 -7.14 -1.53 -3.12
N ASP A 37 -7.86 -0.76 -3.94
CA ASP A 37 -9.14 -1.15 -4.53
C ASP A 37 -8.97 -1.80 -5.92
N THR A 38 -9.03 -1.02 -7.01
CA THR A 38 -8.89 -1.55 -8.38
C THR A 38 -7.42 -1.69 -8.85
N ALA A 39 -6.46 -1.41 -7.97
CA ALA A 39 -5.00 -1.37 -8.23
C ALA A 39 -4.51 -0.38 -9.30
N GLY A 40 -5.37 0.36 -9.99
CA GLY A 40 -4.96 1.23 -11.11
C GLY A 40 -3.97 2.32 -10.71
N THR A 41 -4.25 3.04 -9.61
CA THR A 41 -3.35 4.08 -9.09
C THR A 41 -2.02 3.50 -8.62
N LEU A 42 -2.05 2.32 -7.97
CA LEU A 42 -0.84 1.67 -7.47
C LEU A 42 0.09 1.24 -8.61
N CYS A 43 -0.44 0.64 -9.67
CA CYS A 43 0.33 0.25 -10.85
C CYS A 43 0.95 1.47 -11.54
N ALA A 44 0.15 2.54 -11.77
CA ALA A 44 0.67 3.77 -12.36
C ALA A 44 1.79 4.40 -11.52
N ALA A 45 1.67 4.34 -10.19
CA ALA A 45 2.73 4.81 -9.29
C ALA A 45 3.99 3.94 -9.38
N ALA A 46 3.84 2.61 -9.46
CA ALA A 46 4.97 1.70 -9.64
C ALA A 46 5.73 1.99 -10.94
N ASP A 47 5.01 2.16 -12.05
CA ASP A 47 5.62 2.51 -13.34
C ASP A 47 6.36 3.84 -13.26
N THR A 48 5.71 4.87 -12.70
CA THR A 48 6.30 6.22 -12.58
C THR A 48 7.62 6.22 -11.79
N VAL A 49 7.69 5.51 -10.65
CA VAL A 49 8.94 5.46 -9.87
C VAL A 49 10.03 4.62 -10.53
N LEU A 50 9.66 3.58 -11.28
CA LEU A 50 10.60 2.77 -12.04
C LEU A 50 11.19 3.56 -13.22
N GLU A 51 10.35 4.32 -13.94
CA GLU A 51 10.78 5.24 -15.00
C GLU A 51 11.71 6.33 -14.45
N ALA A 52 11.49 6.77 -13.21
CA ALA A 52 12.36 7.71 -12.50
C ALA A 52 13.67 7.07 -11.95
N GLY A 53 13.92 5.79 -12.24
CA GLY A 53 15.19 5.10 -11.93
C GLY A 53 15.19 4.28 -10.65
N ALA A 54 14.05 4.04 -10.00
CA ALA A 54 13.99 3.15 -8.85
C ALA A 54 14.47 1.74 -9.23
N LYS A 55 15.24 1.12 -8.34
CA LYS A 55 15.77 -0.25 -8.52
C LYS A 55 14.67 -1.30 -8.50
N ARG A 56 13.66 -1.10 -7.64
CA ARG A 56 12.53 -2.02 -7.43
C ARG A 56 11.43 -1.33 -6.62
N VAL A 57 10.23 -1.89 -6.69
CA VAL A 57 9.03 -1.38 -6.00
C VAL A 57 8.47 -2.42 -5.05
N ILE A 58 8.15 -1.98 -3.84
CA ILE A 58 7.35 -2.71 -2.85
C ILE A 58 6.13 -1.83 -2.56
N ALA A 59 4.97 -2.44 -2.35
CA ALA A 59 3.76 -1.74 -1.94
C ALA A 59 3.27 -2.27 -0.59
N CYS A 60 2.69 -1.38 0.23
CA CYS A 60 1.92 -1.79 1.39
C CYS A 60 0.66 -0.95 1.57
N ALA A 61 -0.40 -1.58 2.03
CA ALA A 61 -1.63 -0.90 2.44
C ALA A 61 -2.28 -1.62 3.62
N THR A 62 -3.13 -0.91 4.37
CA THR A 62 -3.90 -1.56 5.43
C THR A 62 -4.93 -2.50 4.80
N HIS A 63 -5.73 -2.01 3.86
CA HIS A 63 -6.88 -2.75 3.32
C HIS A 63 -6.65 -3.22 1.88
N GLY A 64 -6.53 -4.53 1.68
CA GLY A 64 -6.51 -5.15 0.35
C GLY A 64 -7.92 -5.44 -0.18
N VAL A 65 -8.61 -4.43 -0.70
CA VAL A 65 -9.99 -4.58 -1.23
C VAL A 65 -10.00 -5.35 -2.56
N PHE A 66 -9.04 -5.05 -3.44
CA PHE A 66 -8.77 -5.80 -4.67
C PHE A 66 -10.00 -6.06 -5.55
N SER A 67 -10.83 -5.05 -5.76
CA SER A 67 -12.03 -5.16 -6.59
C SER A 67 -11.71 -5.18 -8.09
N GLY A 68 -12.65 -5.70 -8.87
CA GLY A 68 -12.59 -5.73 -10.33
C GLY A 68 -11.27 -6.32 -10.85
N PRO A 69 -10.53 -5.57 -11.70
CA PRO A 69 -9.34 -6.06 -12.40
C PRO A 69 -8.07 -6.12 -11.52
N ALA A 70 -8.17 -5.90 -10.20
CA ALA A 70 -6.98 -5.86 -9.35
C ALA A 70 -6.12 -7.14 -9.45
N TYR A 71 -6.73 -8.33 -9.46
CA TYR A 71 -5.97 -9.58 -9.56
C TYR A 71 -5.35 -9.83 -10.94
N GLU A 72 -5.80 -9.11 -11.97
CA GLU A 72 -5.20 -9.12 -13.31
C GLU A 72 -4.01 -8.15 -13.36
N ARG A 73 -4.07 -7.05 -12.60
CA ARG A 73 -3.05 -5.98 -12.60
C ARG A 73 -1.89 -6.25 -11.64
N LEU A 74 -2.18 -6.83 -10.47
CA LEU A 74 -1.22 -6.99 -9.38
C LEU A 74 -0.13 -8.07 -9.56
N PRO A 75 -0.25 -9.10 -10.43
CA PRO A 75 0.87 -9.99 -10.73
C PRO A 75 2.14 -9.19 -11.09
N TYR A 76 3.31 -9.74 -10.77
CA TYR A 76 4.57 -9.02 -10.95
C TYR A 76 4.84 -8.70 -12.42
N GLU A 77 4.42 -9.59 -13.32
CA GLU A 77 4.56 -9.47 -14.77
C GLU A 77 3.83 -8.24 -15.33
N GLU A 78 2.72 -7.85 -14.69
CA GLU A 78 1.88 -6.73 -15.10
C GLU A 78 2.18 -5.45 -14.30
N SER A 79 2.35 -5.55 -12.98
CA SER A 79 2.53 -4.38 -12.10
C SER A 79 3.98 -3.96 -11.87
N ARG A 80 4.94 -4.86 -12.08
CA ARG A 80 6.36 -4.68 -11.69
C ARG A 80 6.57 -4.43 -10.19
N ILE A 81 5.60 -4.77 -9.34
CA ILE A 81 5.69 -4.66 -7.88
C ILE A 81 6.17 -5.99 -7.29
N GLU A 82 7.38 -6.00 -6.72
CA GLU A 82 8.05 -7.22 -6.21
C GLU A 82 7.26 -7.86 -5.06
N ARG A 83 6.65 -7.03 -4.21
CA ARG A 83 5.85 -7.49 -3.07
C ARG A 83 4.75 -6.48 -2.73
N ILE A 84 3.55 -6.98 -2.48
CA ILE A 84 2.40 -6.21 -2.01
C ILE A 84 2.02 -6.73 -0.63
N VAL A 85 2.14 -5.90 0.39
CA VAL A 85 1.83 -6.26 1.78
C VAL A 85 0.50 -5.64 2.18
N VAL A 86 -0.47 -6.46 2.54
CA VAL A 86 -1.76 -6.00 3.09
C VAL A 86 -2.06 -6.65 4.43
N THR A 87 -3.06 -6.17 5.14
CA THR A 87 -3.54 -6.84 6.36
C THR A 87 -4.70 -7.78 6.09
N ASP A 88 -5.01 -8.65 7.05
CA ASP A 88 -6.20 -9.52 7.06
C ASP A 88 -7.52 -8.80 7.40
N THR A 89 -7.55 -7.45 7.38
CA THR A 89 -8.78 -6.66 7.59
C THR A 89 -9.84 -6.89 6.51
N VAL A 90 -9.45 -7.34 5.32
CA VAL A 90 -10.34 -7.80 4.26
C VAL A 90 -9.88 -9.20 3.81
N PRO A 91 -10.77 -10.20 3.78
CA PRO A 91 -10.39 -11.54 3.35
C PRO A 91 -10.09 -11.56 1.85
N LEU A 92 -9.00 -12.24 1.47
CA LEU A 92 -8.66 -12.43 0.06
C LEU A 92 -9.64 -13.38 -0.62
N ARG A 93 -10.03 -13.05 -1.86
CA ARG A 93 -10.72 -14.00 -2.74
C ARG A 93 -9.72 -15.05 -3.28
N PRO A 94 -10.18 -16.26 -3.62
CA PRO A 94 -9.33 -17.28 -4.25
C PRO A 94 -8.60 -16.77 -5.49
N GLY A 95 -7.41 -17.30 -5.75
CA GLY A 95 -6.58 -16.90 -6.90
C GLY A 95 -5.82 -15.58 -6.70
N ALA A 96 -5.49 -15.24 -5.44
CA ALA A 96 -4.63 -14.10 -5.15
C ALA A 96 -3.24 -14.28 -5.82
N PRO A 97 -2.69 -13.23 -6.45
CA PRO A 97 -1.33 -13.25 -6.97
C PRO A 97 -0.29 -13.62 -5.89
N ASP A 98 0.73 -14.37 -6.29
CA ASP A 98 1.78 -14.91 -5.39
C ASP A 98 2.64 -13.82 -4.73
N ASN A 99 2.70 -12.63 -5.32
CA ASN A 99 3.42 -11.48 -4.76
C ASN A 99 2.63 -10.74 -3.66
N ILE A 100 1.42 -11.18 -3.31
CA ILE A 100 0.64 -10.64 -2.19
C ILE A 100 1.00 -11.36 -0.88
N THR A 101 1.38 -10.60 0.13
CA THR A 101 1.62 -11.07 1.50
C THR A 101 0.58 -10.47 2.44
N VAL A 102 -0.06 -11.31 3.26
CA VAL A 102 -1.05 -10.86 4.24
C VAL A 102 -0.45 -10.90 5.65
N LEU A 103 -0.52 -9.79 6.38
CA LEU A 103 -0.13 -9.69 7.78
C LEU A 103 -1.37 -9.66 8.67
N SER A 104 -1.31 -10.35 9.81
CA SER A 104 -2.45 -10.37 10.71
C SER A 104 -2.55 -9.12 11.58
N THR A 105 -3.76 -8.59 11.71
CA THR A 105 -4.13 -7.52 12.65
C THR A 105 -4.72 -8.06 13.95
N ALA A 106 -4.85 -9.38 14.07
CA ALA A 106 -5.52 -10.03 15.20
C ALA A 106 -4.92 -9.63 16.56
N GLN A 107 -3.58 -9.58 16.67
CA GLN A 107 -2.93 -9.20 17.93
C GLN A 107 -3.25 -7.75 18.31
N THR A 108 -3.08 -6.81 17.38
CA THR A 108 -3.38 -5.38 17.59
C THR A 108 -4.83 -5.16 18.00
N LEU A 109 -5.77 -5.85 17.35
CA LEU A 109 -7.19 -5.78 17.68
C LEU A 109 -7.50 -6.41 19.04
N ALA A 110 -6.95 -7.59 19.34
CA ALA A 110 -7.14 -8.27 20.62
C ALA A 110 -6.59 -7.44 21.79
N ASP A 111 -5.40 -6.85 21.65
CA ASP A 111 -4.81 -5.97 22.66
C ASP A 111 -5.63 -4.70 22.85
N SER A 112 -6.14 -4.11 21.76
CA SER A 112 -6.99 -2.91 21.81
C SER A 112 -8.28 -3.20 22.57
N ILE A 113 -8.94 -4.30 22.23
CA ILE A 113 -10.14 -4.78 22.92
C ILE A 113 -9.83 -5.00 24.40
N ARG A 114 -8.77 -5.75 24.74
CA ARG A 114 -8.39 -6.03 26.13
C ARG A 114 -8.22 -4.74 26.93
N ARG A 115 -7.52 -3.75 26.38
CA ARG A 115 -7.23 -2.49 27.06
C ARG A 115 -8.49 -1.66 27.29
N ILE A 116 -9.39 -1.57 26.29
CA ILE A 116 -10.71 -0.94 26.45
C ILE A 116 -11.51 -1.60 27.58
N PHE A 117 -11.51 -2.94 27.66
CA PHE A 117 -12.23 -3.66 28.71
C PHE A 117 -11.61 -3.55 30.11
N THR A 118 -10.34 -3.13 30.21
CA THR A 118 -9.59 -3.05 31.47
C THR A 118 -9.32 -1.60 31.90
N ASP A 119 -9.88 -0.61 31.19
CA ASP A 119 -9.56 0.82 31.34
C ASP A 119 -8.04 1.13 31.27
N ASP A 120 -7.28 0.29 30.56
CA ASP A 120 -5.87 0.51 30.26
C ASP A 120 -5.71 1.47 29.07
N SER A 121 -4.56 2.15 28.98
CA SER A 121 -4.24 3.05 27.86
C SER A 121 -4.06 2.29 26.54
N VAL A 122 -4.93 2.54 25.55
CA VAL A 122 -4.82 2.01 24.18
C VAL A 122 -3.61 2.59 23.44
N SER A 123 -3.19 3.82 23.75
CA SER A 123 -2.07 4.50 23.10
C SER A 123 -0.74 3.75 23.24
N GLU A 124 -0.60 2.89 24.26
CA GLU A 124 0.58 2.05 24.43
C GLU A 124 0.74 0.98 23.33
N ILE A 125 -0.34 0.58 22.65
CA ILE A 125 -0.27 -0.32 21.48
C ILE A 125 0.50 0.36 20.33
N PHE A 126 0.44 1.68 20.27
CA PHE A 126 1.12 2.52 19.29
C PHE A 126 2.41 3.14 19.85
N ALA A 127 3.08 2.42 20.76
CA ALA A 127 4.33 2.86 21.43
C ALA A 127 4.20 4.18 22.23
N GLY A 128 2.99 4.54 22.66
CA GLY A 128 2.74 5.77 23.44
C GLY A 128 2.70 7.04 22.59
N GLU A 129 2.82 6.95 21.27
CA GLU A 129 2.68 8.09 20.38
C GLU A 129 1.20 8.26 19.99
N ASN A 130 0.62 9.41 20.33
CA ASN A 130 -0.54 9.88 19.59
C ASN A 130 -0.05 10.17 18.19
N GLN A 131 -0.44 9.34 17.22
CA GLN A 131 -0.18 9.59 15.81
C GLN A 131 -0.99 10.83 15.40
N LEU A 132 -0.37 12.00 15.55
CA LEU A 132 -0.81 13.23 14.92
C LEU A 132 -0.40 13.11 13.45
N PHE A 133 -1.41 13.13 12.59
CA PHE A 133 -1.23 13.23 11.14
C PHE A 133 -0.24 14.36 10.78
#